data_AF-A0A016WX90-F1
#
_entry.id   AF-A0A016WX90-F1
#
_cell.length_a   1.000
_cell.length_b   1.000
_cell.length_c   1.000
_cell.angle_alpha   90.00
_cell.angle_beta   90.00
_cell.angle_gamma   90.00
#
_symmetry.space_group_name_H-M   'P 1'
#
loop_
_entity.id
_entity.type
_entity.pdbx_description
1 polymer ?
#
loop_
_entity_poly.entity_id
_entity_poly.type
_entity_poly.pdbx_seq_one_letter_code
_entity_poly.pdbx_strand_id
1 'polypeptide(L)'
;MVLAHGTETSGRKTLEAFWIPVCGPLHLKHKLTMSNYYYSSSQSGMFLQAETDFGMKMLRQTSINETCVVSPVSVILALATIHIGAKGQTKSQISRAISTGATDTEIVKYYSHLSEEIVQHRKGTATTIANGFFMDKKFAVRKSYGSALIKRFTTKVRSFQFKGNYTLSEKIDSYVSRKTYGRIKHIHTPRNLNDALSLLVSAASFASKWEYSFVKTLNTRGIFYSRVSSERKVEYMNVVKENRYYTETENMQVLSLRYSDTSYALNIFLPREKFALETLRASLTGSVIQTTLSQLKSTYMTISIPKMRIKTELKLKTVLRALGVSELFSDHCDLSGITKTSAFKISHAAHKAIIEIGEGGTTEKDYGNYYKPVIETEPTYAPTTFIADHPFLFVLTKDNNPLFIGQYV
;
A
#
# COMPACT_ATOMS: atom_id res chain seq x y z
N MET A 1 -52.19 -33.75 40.99
CA MET A 1 -52.06 -34.48 42.26
C MET A 1 -51.07 -35.61 42.02
N VAL A 2 -49.86 -35.47 42.60
CA VAL A 2 -48.98 -36.54 43.14
C VAL A 2 -48.55 -37.73 42.25
N LEU A 3 -47.23 -37.74 41.97
CA LEU A 3 -46.21 -38.84 41.89
C LEU A 3 -46.45 -40.01 40.91
N ALA A 4 -45.57 -40.36 39.94
CA ALA A 4 -44.11 -40.60 39.91
C ALA A 4 -43.66 -41.94 40.53
N HIS A 5 -43.14 -42.84 39.68
CA HIS A 5 -42.00 -43.79 39.84
C HIS A 5 -42.11 -44.85 38.72
N GLY A 6 -41.08 -45.33 38.03
CA GLY A 6 -39.62 -45.19 38.05
C GLY A 6 -39.09 -46.32 37.13
N THR A 7 -38.21 -45.99 36.17
CA THR A 7 -36.82 -46.52 35.98
C THR A 7 -36.74 -48.00 35.53
N GLU A 8 -36.07 -48.41 34.44
CA GLU A 8 -34.65 -48.24 34.06
C GLU A 8 -34.46 -48.63 32.56
N THR A 9 -33.80 -47.80 31.73
CA THR A 9 -32.44 -47.94 31.10
C THR A 9 -32.20 -49.22 30.27
N SER A 10 -31.55 -49.26 29.08
CA SER A 10 -30.61 -48.37 28.40
C SER A 10 -30.46 -48.76 26.90
N GLY A 11 -30.28 -47.76 26.03
CA GLY A 11 -29.22 -47.76 25.00
C GLY A 11 -29.52 -48.21 23.55
N ARG A 12 -29.71 -47.25 22.63
CA ARG A 12 -28.81 -46.94 21.48
C ARG A 12 -29.42 -45.89 20.54
N LYS A 13 -28.51 -45.12 19.93
CA LYS A 13 -28.68 -43.91 19.11
C LYS A 13 -29.40 -44.15 17.78
N THR A 14 -30.23 -43.19 17.37
CA THR A 14 -30.40 -42.75 15.97
C THR A 14 -30.62 -41.23 15.92
N LEU A 15 -29.95 -40.58 14.96
CA LEU A 15 -30.06 -39.18 14.60
C LEU A 15 -31.32 -38.97 13.75
N GLU A 16 -32.17 -38.02 14.11
CA GLU A 16 -33.08 -37.39 13.15
C GLU A 16 -33.04 -35.87 13.26
N ALA A 17 -33.06 -35.27 12.08
CA ALA A 17 -32.98 -33.85 11.81
C ALA A 17 -34.24 -33.12 12.29
N PHE A 18 -34.06 -31.93 12.88
CA PHE A 18 -35.13 -30.96 13.03
C PHE A 18 -34.77 -29.68 12.29
N TRP A 19 -35.58 -29.38 11.27
CA TRP A 19 -35.68 -28.10 10.61
C TRP A 19 -36.34 -27.09 11.54
N ILE A 20 -35.74 -25.91 11.70
CA ILE A 20 -36.39 -24.72 12.30
C ILE A 20 -36.25 -23.58 11.28
N PRO A 21 -37.35 -22.89 10.90
CA PRO A 21 -37.32 -21.86 9.88
C PRO A 21 -36.71 -20.56 10.43
N VAL A 22 -35.78 -19.96 9.68
CA VAL A 22 -35.23 -18.63 9.98
C VAL A 22 -35.96 -17.61 9.11
N CYS A 23 -36.84 -16.83 9.74
CA CYS A 23 -37.42 -15.60 9.19
C CYS A 23 -36.62 -14.38 9.66
N GLY A 24 -36.26 -13.49 8.72
CA GLY A 24 -36.15 -12.04 8.97
C GLY A 24 -34.73 -11.43 8.96
N PRO A 25 -34.40 -10.51 8.02
CA PRO A 25 -33.11 -9.83 7.98
C PRO A 25 -33.04 -8.66 8.98
N LEU A 26 -32.03 -8.69 9.86
CA LEU A 26 -31.63 -7.57 10.71
C LEU A 26 -31.14 -6.39 9.84
N HIS A 27 -32.00 -5.39 9.63
CA HIS A 27 -31.61 -4.11 9.04
C HIS A 27 -30.97 -3.22 10.11
N LEU A 28 -29.65 -3.26 10.25
CA LEU A 28 -28.91 -2.18 10.91
C LEU A 28 -28.78 -1.00 9.92
N LYS A 29 -29.78 -0.12 9.89
CA LYS A 29 -29.66 1.18 9.20
C LYS A 29 -28.86 2.14 10.09
N HIS A 30 -27.55 2.24 9.88
CA HIS A 30 -26.81 3.43 10.30
C HIS A 30 -27.26 4.61 9.42
N LYS A 31 -28.15 5.46 9.94
CA LYS A 31 -28.43 6.79 9.37
C LYS A 31 -27.18 7.65 9.58
N LEU A 32 -26.31 7.72 8.58
CA LEU A 32 -25.32 8.79 8.47
C LEU A 32 -26.06 10.06 8.05
N THR A 33 -26.05 11.09 8.89
CA THR A 33 -26.57 12.42 8.55
C THR A 33 -25.68 13.06 7.49
N MET A 34 -26.24 13.92 6.62
CA MET A 34 -25.46 14.62 5.59
C MET A 34 -24.24 15.36 6.17
N SER A 35 -24.36 16.00 7.33
CA SER A 35 -23.20 16.65 7.98
C SER A 35 -22.10 15.67 8.37
N ASN A 36 -22.44 14.46 8.83
CA ASN A 36 -21.46 13.41 9.16
C ASN A 36 -20.85 12.81 7.88
N TYR A 37 -21.59 12.75 6.77
CA TYR A 37 -21.05 12.32 5.49
C TYR A 37 -20.05 13.34 4.91
N TYR A 38 -20.38 14.64 4.94
CA TYR A 38 -19.47 15.71 4.50
C TYR A 38 -18.27 15.88 5.43
N TYR A 39 -18.42 15.69 6.74
CA TYR A 39 -17.32 15.72 7.71
C TYR A 39 -16.41 14.47 7.57
N SER A 40 -16.99 13.30 7.29
CA SER A 40 -16.25 12.07 7.03
C SER A 40 -15.52 12.11 5.67
N SER A 41 -16.12 12.72 4.64
CA SER A 41 -15.51 12.86 3.31
C SER A 41 -14.41 13.93 3.29
N SER A 42 -14.58 15.04 4.01
CA SER A 42 -13.54 16.08 4.14
C SER A 42 -12.33 15.59 4.94
N GLN A 43 -12.54 14.89 6.07
CA GLN A 43 -11.44 14.25 6.80
C GLN A 43 -10.72 13.20 5.96
N SER A 44 -11.48 12.35 5.23
CA SER A 44 -10.88 11.35 4.35
C SER A 44 -10.04 11.99 3.24
N GLY A 45 -10.50 13.12 2.68
CA GLY A 45 -9.76 13.90 1.70
C GLY A 45 -8.43 14.47 2.24
N MET A 46 -8.42 14.96 3.48
CA MET A 46 -7.20 15.49 4.12
C MET A 46 -6.13 14.40 4.31
N PHE A 47 -6.51 13.23 4.83
CA PHE A 47 -5.57 12.12 4.99
C PHE A 47 -5.07 11.62 3.64
N LEU A 48 -5.97 11.50 2.66
CA LEU A 48 -5.63 11.06 1.31
C LEU A 48 -4.60 11.97 0.63
N GLN A 49 -4.75 13.29 0.76
CA GLN A 49 -3.76 14.25 0.28
C GLN A 49 -2.43 14.10 1.03
N ALA A 50 -2.47 14.01 2.37
CA ALA A 50 -1.26 13.87 3.19
C ALA A 50 -0.48 12.59 2.86
N GLU A 51 -1.16 11.46 2.66
CA GLU A 51 -0.55 10.19 2.26
C GLU A 51 0.09 10.26 0.87
N THR A 52 -0.59 10.92 -0.07
CA THR A 52 -0.09 11.10 -1.43
C THR A 52 1.13 12.02 -1.43
N ASP A 53 1.09 13.11 -0.68
CA ASP A 53 2.24 13.99 -0.48
C ASP A 53 3.40 13.30 0.21
N PHE A 54 3.13 12.46 1.22
CA PHE A 54 4.15 11.65 1.88
C PHE A 54 4.85 10.73 0.88
N GLY A 55 4.08 10.02 0.04
CA GLY A 55 4.64 9.15 -1.00
C GLY A 55 5.42 9.89 -2.09
N MET A 56 4.92 11.04 -2.54
CA MET A 56 5.66 11.89 -3.49
C MET A 56 6.95 12.44 -2.88
N LYS A 57 6.94 12.84 -1.60
CA LYS A 57 8.15 13.24 -0.86
C LYS A 57 9.14 12.08 -0.74
N MET A 58 8.67 10.85 -0.45
CA MET A 58 9.52 9.66 -0.45
C MET A 58 10.16 9.43 -1.83
N LEU A 59 9.37 9.47 -2.91
CA LEU A 59 9.86 9.27 -4.27
C LEU A 59 10.89 10.33 -4.66
N ARG A 60 10.69 11.60 -4.26
CA ARG A 60 11.65 12.69 -4.49
C ARG A 60 12.98 12.53 -3.76
N GLN A 61 13.08 11.66 -2.76
CA GLN A 61 14.37 11.27 -2.16
C GLN A 61 15.15 10.26 -3.00
N THR A 62 14.60 9.82 -4.13
CA THR A 62 15.24 8.86 -5.04
C THR A 62 15.71 9.56 -6.31
N SER A 63 16.69 8.96 -6.97
CA SER A 63 17.24 9.49 -8.22
C SER A 63 16.13 9.63 -9.26
N ILE A 64 16.06 10.78 -9.94
CA ILE A 64 15.17 10.96 -11.11
C ILE A 64 15.58 10.05 -12.29
N ASN A 65 16.73 9.39 -12.18
CA ASN A 65 17.33 8.58 -13.24
C ASN A 65 17.11 7.08 -13.09
N GLU A 66 16.48 6.67 -12.00
CA GLU A 66 16.32 5.26 -11.68
C GLU A 66 14.84 4.90 -11.64
N THR A 67 14.50 3.74 -12.20
CA THR A 67 13.18 3.16 -12.00
C THR A 67 13.02 2.79 -10.52
N CYS A 68 11.96 3.26 -9.88
CA CYS A 68 11.79 3.18 -8.43
C CYS A 68 10.31 3.06 -8.05
N VAL A 69 10.03 2.32 -6.97
CA VAL A 69 8.71 2.24 -6.36
C VAL A 69 8.81 2.31 -4.84
N VAL A 70 7.89 3.03 -4.22
CA VAL A 70 7.75 3.12 -2.76
C VAL A 70 6.32 2.77 -2.36
N SER A 71 6.13 2.24 -1.16
CA SER A 71 4.80 2.08 -0.57
C SER A 71 4.63 3.05 0.60
N PRO A 72 4.04 4.24 0.36
CA PRO A 72 3.85 5.22 1.43
C PRO A 72 2.92 4.68 2.51
N VAL A 73 1.83 4.02 2.14
CA VAL A 73 0.89 3.45 3.13
C VAL A 73 1.57 2.46 4.07
N SER A 74 2.50 1.63 3.58
CA SER A 74 3.24 0.70 4.44
C SER A 74 4.09 1.45 5.46
N VAL A 75 4.81 2.49 5.05
CA VAL A 75 5.64 3.30 5.96
C VAL A 75 4.77 4.10 6.93
N ILE A 76 3.69 4.71 6.46
CA ILE A 76 2.74 5.49 7.26
C ILE A 76 2.10 4.61 8.35
N LEU A 77 1.63 3.41 7.99
CA LEU A 77 1.09 2.47 8.97
C LEU A 77 2.14 2.05 10.00
N ALA A 78 3.41 1.88 9.59
CA ALA A 78 4.50 1.61 10.53
C ALA A 78 4.70 2.80 11.49
N LEU A 79 4.72 4.03 10.99
CA LEU A 79 4.81 5.25 11.81
C LEU A 79 3.59 5.44 12.72
N ALA A 80 2.38 5.13 12.27
CA ALA A 80 1.17 5.19 13.08
C ALA A 80 1.23 4.26 14.30
N THR A 81 1.86 3.09 14.16
CA THR A 81 2.09 2.21 15.32
C THR A 81 3.09 2.80 16.32
N ILE A 82 4.10 3.55 15.86
CA ILE A 82 5.04 4.25 16.73
C ILE A 82 4.37 5.46 17.39
N HIS A 83 3.55 6.21 16.63
CA HIS A 83 2.79 7.37 17.09
C HIS A 83 1.96 7.10 18.36
N ILE A 84 1.38 5.91 18.50
CA ILE A 84 0.63 5.51 19.71
C ILE A 84 1.49 5.63 20.98
N GLY A 85 2.78 5.27 20.90
CA GLY A 85 3.70 5.23 22.03
C GLY A 85 4.68 6.41 22.10
N ALA A 86 4.82 7.17 21.02
CA ALA A 86 5.62 8.39 20.99
C ALA A 86 5.01 9.48 21.87
N LYS A 87 5.84 10.42 22.29
CA LYS A 87 5.45 11.61 23.07
C LYS A 87 6.23 12.83 22.60
N GLY A 88 5.90 14.00 23.15
CA GLY A 88 6.58 15.27 22.88
C GLY A 88 6.75 15.59 21.39
N GLN A 89 7.93 16.10 21.05
CA GLN A 89 8.28 16.51 19.70
C GLN A 89 8.43 15.33 18.74
N THR A 90 8.91 14.17 19.21
CA THR A 90 8.93 12.91 18.45
C THR A 90 7.55 12.56 17.91
N LYS A 91 6.50 12.64 18.75
CA LYS A 91 5.13 12.44 18.28
C LYS A 91 4.72 13.52 17.27
N SER A 92 4.93 14.80 17.61
CA SER A 92 4.52 15.92 16.76
C SER A 92 5.10 15.83 15.34
N GLN A 93 6.37 15.44 15.22
CA GLN A 93 7.01 15.21 13.92
C GLN A 93 6.35 14.07 13.14
N ILE A 94 6.02 12.95 13.80
CA ILE A 94 5.32 11.84 13.17
C ILE A 94 3.92 12.29 12.71
N SER A 95 3.14 12.95 13.58
CA SER A 95 1.79 13.41 13.26
C SER A 95 1.79 14.33 12.04
N ARG A 96 2.69 15.33 12.00
CA ARG A 96 2.82 16.27 10.87
C ARG A 96 3.27 15.60 9.57
N ALA A 97 4.04 14.52 9.67
CA ALA A 97 4.50 13.80 8.50
C ALA A 97 3.38 12.99 7.85
N ILE A 98 2.50 12.37 8.65
CA ILE A 98 1.46 11.46 8.15
C ILE A 98 0.09 12.11 7.99
N SER A 99 -0.19 13.24 8.64
CA SER A 99 -1.46 13.95 8.53
C SER A 99 -1.28 15.46 8.53
N THR A 100 -2.33 16.18 8.12
CA THR A 100 -2.37 17.64 8.13
C THR A 100 -3.45 18.10 9.09
N GLY A 101 -3.08 18.60 10.27
CA GLY A 101 -4.02 19.20 11.22
C GLY A 101 -4.96 18.24 11.97
N ALA A 102 -4.76 16.93 11.85
CA ALA A 102 -5.56 15.94 12.57
C ALA A 102 -5.08 15.75 14.01
N THR A 103 -6.01 15.48 14.92
CA THR A 103 -5.72 15.14 16.31
C THR A 103 -5.15 13.72 16.46
N ASP A 104 -4.50 13.44 17.59
CA ASP A 104 -3.98 12.10 17.91
C ASP A 104 -5.05 11.00 17.75
N THR A 105 -6.28 11.27 18.20
CA THR A 105 -7.38 10.31 18.16
C THR A 105 -7.84 10.05 16.73
N GLU A 106 -7.91 11.08 15.89
CA GLU A 106 -8.29 10.96 14.48
C GLU A 106 -7.24 10.19 13.69
N ILE A 107 -5.95 10.51 13.88
CA ILE A 107 -4.83 9.79 13.27
C ILE A 107 -4.91 8.30 13.61
N VAL A 108 -5.05 7.98 14.90
CA VAL A 108 -5.09 6.58 15.35
C VAL A 108 -6.32 5.87 14.79
N LYS A 109 -7.50 6.50 14.80
CA LYS A 109 -8.74 5.93 14.28
C LYS A 109 -8.65 5.68 12.77
N TYR A 110 -8.20 6.67 12.01
CA TYR A 110 -8.08 6.59 10.56
C TYR A 110 -7.12 5.48 10.15
N TYR A 111 -5.89 5.45 10.68
CA TYR A 111 -4.91 4.45 10.31
C TYR A 111 -5.21 3.05 10.85
N SER A 112 -5.93 2.92 11.97
CA SER A 112 -6.46 1.61 12.38
C SER A 112 -7.43 1.05 11.35
N HIS A 113 -8.36 1.87 10.88
CA HIS A 113 -9.34 1.47 9.88
C HIS A 113 -8.68 1.14 8.55
N LEU A 114 -7.80 2.01 8.05
CA LEU A 114 -7.08 1.79 6.81
C LEU A 114 -6.23 0.51 6.86
N SER A 115 -5.60 0.23 8.01
CA SER A 115 -4.84 -1.01 8.20
C SER A 115 -5.72 -2.26 8.09
N GLU A 116 -6.96 -2.21 8.59
CA GLU A 116 -7.91 -3.31 8.49
C GLU A 116 -8.38 -3.50 7.04
N GLU A 117 -8.72 -2.41 6.35
CA GLU A 117 -9.20 -2.43 4.98
C GLU A 117 -8.17 -2.96 3.98
N ILE A 118 -6.89 -2.61 4.15
CA ILE A 118 -5.83 -3.07 3.25
C ILE A 118 -5.53 -4.57 3.41
N VAL A 119 -5.71 -5.11 4.62
CA VAL A 119 -5.45 -6.53 4.92
C VAL A 119 -6.63 -7.43 4.49
N GLN A 120 -7.82 -6.86 4.29
CA GLN A 120 -8.97 -7.60 3.78
C GLN A 120 -8.73 -8.04 2.32
N HIS A 121 -8.53 -9.35 2.14
CA HIS A 121 -8.42 -9.94 0.81
C HIS A 121 -9.82 -10.05 0.20
N ARG A 122 -10.10 -9.25 -0.82
CA ARG A 122 -11.33 -9.33 -1.60
C ARG A 122 -11.01 -9.72 -3.04
N LYS A 123 -11.85 -10.57 -3.64
CA LYS A 123 -11.81 -10.94 -5.06
C LYS A 123 -10.43 -11.39 -5.60
N GLY A 124 -9.63 -12.08 -4.77
CA GLY A 124 -8.31 -12.57 -5.19
C GLY A 124 -7.20 -11.51 -5.23
N THR A 125 -7.46 -10.29 -4.76
CA THR A 125 -6.43 -9.27 -4.53
C THR A 125 -5.59 -9.61 -3.29
N ALA A 126 -4.28 -9.54 -3.44
CA ALA A 126 -3.30 -9.75 -2.38
C ALA A 126 -2.39 -8.53 -2.27
N THR A 127 -2.87 -7.49 -1.56
CA THR A 127 -1.98 -6.46 -1.02
C THR A 127 -1.30 -7.03 0.21
N THR A 128 0.02 -7.14 0.17
CA THR A 128 0.79 -7.68 1.29
C THR A 128 1.65 -6.59 1.88
N ILE A 129 1.40 -6.27 3.14
CA ILE A 129 2.19 -5.32 3.91
C ILE A 129 2.79 -6.05 5.10
N ALA A 130 4.12 -5.99 5.20
CA ALA A 130 4.91 -6.53 6.29
C ALA A 130 5.57 -5.39 7.06
N ASN A 131 4.80 -4.80 7.96
CA ASN A 131 5.32 -3.82 8.92
C ASN A 131 5.82 -4.53 10.18
N GLY A 132 6.98 -4.12 10.67
CA GLY A 132 7.61 -4.69 11.86
C GLY A 132 8.32 -3.62 12.67
N PHE A 133 7.96 -3.52 13.95
CA PHE A 133 8.77 -2.85 14.94
C PHE A 133 9.48 -3.90 15.81
N PHE A 134 10.80 -3.95 15.66
CA PHE A 134 11.66 -4.91 16.34
C PHE A 134 12.49 -4.21 17.40
N MET A 135 12.55 -4.78 18.59
CA MET A 135 13.23 -4.18 19.74
C MET A 135 14.15 -5.21 20.40
N ASP A 136 15.26 -4.76 21.00
CA ASP A 136 16.08 -5.66 21.80
C ASP A 136 15.28 -6.15 23.03
N LYS A 137 15.37 -7.44 23.33
CA LYS A 137 14.64 -8.10 24.43
C LYS A 137 14.97 -7.53 25.82
N LYS A 138 16.10 -6.84 25.97
CA LYS A 138 16.47 -6.15 27.22
C LYS A 138 15.49 -5.03 27.58
N PHE A 139 14.73 -4.52 26.62
CA PHE A 139 13.73 -3.48 26.84
C PHE A 139 12.35 -4.08 27.06
N ALA A 140 11.71 -3.70 28.17
CA ALA A 140 10.34 -4.10 28.45
C ALA A 140 9.34 -3.20 27.71
N VAL A 141 8.43 -3.82 26.94
CA VAL A 141 7.32 -3.11 26.29
C VAL A 141 6.26 -2.78 27.35
N ARG A 142 5.79 -1.53 27.37
CA ARG A 142 4.67 -1.11 28.22
C ARG A 142 3.39 -1.86 27.81
N LYS A 143 2.71 -2.43 28.81
CA LYS A 143 1.45 -3.18 28.61
C LYS A 143 0.40 -2.36 27.88
N SER A 144 0.23 -1.08 28.26
CA SER A 144 -0.74 -0.18 27.61
C SER A 144 -0.48 0.01 26.12
N TYR A 145 0.79 0.16 25.72
CA TYR A 145 1.18 0.26 24.31
C TYR A 145 0.95 -1.06 23.58
N GLY A 146 1.41 -2.18 24.14
CA GLY A 146 1.19 -3.50 23.55
C GLY A 146 -0.29 -3.83 23.33
N SER A 147 -1.14 -3.55 24.32
CA SER A 147 -2.60 -3.74 24.22
C SER A 147 -3.23 -2.82 23.17
N ALA A 148 -2.75 -1.58 23.04
CA ALA A 148 -3.24 -0.65 22.03
C ALA A 148 -2.91 -1.11 20.61
N LEU A 149 -1.71 -1.66 20.36
CA LEU A 149 -1.33 -2.21 19.06
C LEU A 149 -2.17 -3.44 18.67
N ILE A 150 -2.41 -4.35 19.62
CA ILE A 150 -3.23 -5.53 19.37
C ILE A 150 -4.66 -5.11 19.06
N LYS A 151 -5.23 -4.20 19.86
CA LYS A 151 -6.62 -3.74 19.73
C LYS A 151 -6.89 -2.97 18.44
N ARG A 152 -5.93 -2.18 17.96
CA ARG A 152 -6.16 -1.21 16.86
C ARG A 152 -5.49 -1.55 15.53
N PHE A 153 -4.43 -2.35 15.55
CA PHE A 153 -3.64 -2.66 14.36
C PHE A 153 -3.42 -4.17 14.19
N THR A 154 -4.01 -4.99 15.07
CA THR A 154 -3.87 -6.46 15.09
C THR A 154 -2.40 -6.89 14.99
N THR A 155 -1.51 -6.11 15.61
CA THR A 155 -0.06 -6.29 15.53
C THR A 155 0.58 -6.29 16.91
N LYS A 156 1.82 -6.77 16.98
CA LYS A 156 2.62 -6.88 18.20
C LYS A 156 4.03 -6.37 17.95
N VAL A 157 4.62 -5.73 18.96
CA VAL A 157 6.06 -5.49 19.01
C VAL A 157 6.77 -6.83 19.07
N ARG A 158 7.88 -6.96 18.35
CA ARG A 158 8.70 -8.17 18.36
C ARG A 158 10.00 -7.90 19.09
N SER A 159 10.26 -8.66 20.14
CA SER A 159 11.48 -8.55 20.91
C SER A 159 12.44 -9.68 20.53
N PHE A 160 13.68 -9.34 20.18
CA PHE A 160 14.74 -10.30 19.86
C PHE A 160 16.02 -9.98 20.63
N GLN A 161 16.90 -10.95 20.82
CA GLN A 161 18.27 -10.66 21.26
C GLN A 161 19.03 -10.04 20.08
N PHE A 162 19.53 -8.80 20.20
CA PHE A 162 20.32 -8.16 19.15
C PHE A 162 21.81 -8.43 19.34
N LYS A 163 22.32 -8.18 20.55
CA LYS A 163 23.75 -8.41 20.86
C LYS A 163 24.15 -9.88 20.64
N GLY A 164 25.21 -10.09 19.85
CA GLY A 164 25.83 -11.40 19.61
C GLY A 164 25.01 -12.33 18.70
N ASN A 165 23.96 -11.81 18.06
CA ASN A 165 23.05 -12.62 17.27
C ASN A 165 23.20 -12.33 15.76
N TYR A 166 24.12 -13.03 15.12
CA TYR A 166 24.36 -12.95 13.67
C TYR A 166 23.15 -13.39 12.82
N THR A 167 22.17 -14.08 13.40
CA THR A 167 20.93 -14.53 12.72
C THR A 167 19.77 -13.53 12.84
N LEU A 168 19.96 -12.36 13.46
CA LEU A 168 18.87 -11.39 13.63
C LEU A 168 18.29 -10.94 12.28
N SER A 169 19.14 -10.66 11.30
CA SER A 169 18.71 -10.32 9.93
C SER A 169 17.87 -11.43 9.31
N GLU A 170 18.23 -12.70 9.51
CA GLU A 170 17.47 -13.86 9.03
C GLU A 170 16.11 -13.98 9.71
N LYS A 171 16.00 -13.68 11.01
CA LYS A 171 14.70 -13.65 11.72
C LYS A 171 13.79 -12.56 11.18
N ILE A 172 14.35 -11.40 10.85
CA ILE A 172 13.61 -10.28 10.23
C ILE A 172 13.18 -10.65 8.81
N ASP A 173 14.09 -11.17 8.00
CA ASP A 173 13.82 -11.66 6.64
C ASP A 173 12.75 -12.75 6.64
N SER A 174 12.85 -13.71 7.56
CA SER A 174 11.86 -14.77 7.76
C SER A 174 10.48 -14.21 8.14
N TYR A 175 10.44 -13.16 8.97
CA TYR A 175 9.19 -12.45 9.28
C TYR A 175 8.59 -11.78 8.05
N VAL A 176 9.40 -11.01 7.31
CA VAL A 176 8.98 -10.27 6.11
C VAL A 176 8.51 -11.25 5.03
N SER A 177 9.27 -12.31 4.79
CA SER A 177 8.94 -13.38 3.85
C SER A 177 7.60 -14.02 4.18
N ARG A 178 7.38 -14.44 5.44
CA ARG A 178 6.06 -15.00 5.84
C ARG A 178 4.92 -14.01 5.63
N LYS A 179 5.10 -12.74 6.00
CA LYS A 179 4.05 -11.71 5.88
C LYS A 179 3.78 -11.27 4.43
N THR A 180 4.72 -11.51 3.53
CA THR A 180 4.59 -11.24 2.09
C THR A 180 4.37 -12.52 1.27
N TYR A 181 4.05 -13.65 1.92
CA TYR A 181 3.87 -14.96 1.28
C TYR A 181 5.04 -15.35 0.36
N GLY A 182 6.26 -15.05 0.79
CA GLY A 182 7.51 -15.37 0.08
C GLY A 182 7.91 -14.38 -1.01
N ARG A 183 7.12 -13.34 -1.29
CA ARG A 183 7.41 -12.34 -2.34
C ARG A 183 8.62 -11.48 -1.98
N ILE A 184 8.76 -11.10 -0.71
CA ILE A 184 9.93 -10.37 -0.21
C ILE A 184 10.71 -11.28 0.73
N LYS A 185 11.74 -11.93 0.20
CA LYS A 185 12.59 -12.85 0.98
C LYS A 185 13.62 -12.14 1.85
N HIS A 186 14.18 -11.04 1.34
CA HIS A 186 15.26 -10.29 2.00
C HIS A 186 14.93 -8.81 2.02
N ILE A 187 14.99 -8.18 3.19
CA ILE A 187 14.79 -6.72 3.34
C ILE A 187 16.11 -5.95 3.49
N HIS A 188 17.24 -6.66 3.43
CA HIS A 188 18.60 -6.09 3.46
C HIS A 188 18.84 -5.14 4.63
N THR A 189 18.54 -5.62 5.84
CA THR A 189 18.96 -4.94 7.07
C THR A 189 20.49 -4.99 7.23
N PRO A 190 21.10 -4.05 7.98
CA PRO A 190 22.53 -4.12 8.30
C PRO A 190 22.88 -5.50 8.87
N ARG A 191 23.98 -6.10 8.39
CA ARG A 191 24.42 -7.43 8.86
C ARG A 191 24.81 -7.43 10.34
N ASN A 192 25.36 -6.32 10.83
CA ASN A 192 25.67 -6.14 12.24
C ASN A 192 24.68 -5.16 12.88
N LEU A 193 23.88 -5.68 13.81
CA LEU A 193 22.90 -4.93 14.60
C LEU A 193 23.22 -4.96 16.10
N ASN A 194 24.46 -5.29 16.48
CA ASN A 194 24.86 -5.49 17.88
C ASN A 194 24.61 -4.24 18.75
N ASP A 195 24.79 -3.04 18.18
CA ASP A 195 24.59 -1.77 18.89
C ASP A 195 23.19 -1.17 18.65
N ALA A 196 22.36 -1.83 17.85
CA ALA A 196 21.00 -1.36 17.60
C ALA A 196 20.10 -1.65 18.81
N LEU A 197 19.25 -0.69 19.15
CA LEU A 197 18.25 -0.81 20.20
C LEU A 197 16.91 -1.28 19.64
N SER A 198 16.60 -0.81 18.43
CA SER A 198 15.39 -1.17 17.70
C SER A 198 15.52 -0.92 16.20
N LEU A 199 14.61 -1.53 15.44
CA LEU A 199 14.54 -1.47 14.00
C LEU A 199 13.08 -1.30 13.55
N LEU A 200 12.85 -0.34 12.66
CA LEU A 200 11.60 -0.18 11.94
C LEU A 200 11.71 -0.80 10.55
N VAL A 201 10.77 -1.68 10.20
CA VAL A 201 10.73 -2.38 8.92
C VAL A 201 9.38 -2.15 8.28
N SER A 202 9.42 -1.80 6.99
CA SER A 202 8.26 -1.72 6.12
C SER A 202 8.56 -2.48 4.84
N ALA A 203 7.72 -3.44 4.50
CA ALA A 203 7.83 -4.17 3.23
C ALA A 203 6.46 -4.25 2.59
N ALA A 204 6.36 -4.02 1.29
CA ALA A 204 5.10 -4.07 0.58
C ALA A 204 5.24 -4.72 -0.79
N SER A 205 4.31 -5.62 -1.11
CA SER A 205 4.13 -6.11 -2.48
C SER A 205 2.65 -6.22 -2.80
N PHE A 206 2.30 -5.96 -4.05
CA PHE A 206 0.93 -6.04 -4.52
C PHE A 206 0.81 -7.14 -5.55
N ALA A 207 -0.30 -7.88 -5.50
CA ALA A 207 -0.69 -8.73 -6.60
C ALA A 207 -2.20 -8.74 -6.77
N SER A 208 -2.68 -8.52 -7.99
CA SER A 208 -4.08 -8.64 -8.36
C SER A 208 -4.23 -8.74 -9.87
N LYS A 209 -5.37 -9.25 -10.33
CA LYS A 209 -5.69 -9.38 -11.75
C LYS A 209 -6.26 -8.07 -12.29
N TRP A 210 -5.99 -7.74 -13.55
CA TRP A 210 -6.70 -6.63 -14.19
C TRP A 210 -8.20 -6.90 -14.24
N GLU A 211 -9.01 -5.85 -14.23
CA GLU A 211 -10.42 -5.97 -14.64
C GLU A 211 -10.50 -6.42 -16.10
N TYR A 212 -9.64 -5.83 -16.93
CA TYR A 212 -9.50 -6.12 -18.35
C TYR A 212 -8.02 -6.39 -18.66
N SER A 213 -7.70 -7.66 -18.88
CA SER A 213 -6.31 -8.11 -19.08
C SER A 213 -5.80 -7.76 -20.48
N PHE A 214 -4.48 -7.58 -20.60
CA PHE A 214 -3.83 -7.47 -21.90
C PHE A 214 -3.71 -8.85 -22.53
N VAL A 215 -3.77 -8.90 -23.86
CA VAL A 215 -3.60 -10.14 -24.61
C VAL A 215 -2.15 -10.28 -25.03
N LYS A 216 -1.45 -11.30 -24.51
CA LYS A 216 -0.02 -11.53 -24.75
C LYS A 216 0.39 -11.59 -26.22
N THR A 217 -0.47 -12.11 -27.09
CA THR A 217 -0.20 -12.18 -28.55
C THR A 217 -0.21 -10.82 -29.23
N LEU A 218 -0.73 -9.78 -28.57
CA LEU A 218 -0.68 -8.39 -29.04
C LEU A 218 0.57 -7.65 -28.54
N ASN A 219 1.40 -8.26 -27.68
CA ASN A 219 2.62 -7.61 -27.22
C ASN A 219 3.56 -7.35 -28.39
N THR A 220 4.28 -6.23 -28.33
CA THR A 220 5.28 -5.86 -29.32
C THR A 220 6.59 -5.47 -28.64
N ARG A 221 7.72 -5.63 -29.34
CA ARG A 221 8.98 -5.02 -28.91
C ARG A 221 9.06 -3.61 -29.48
N GLY A 222 9.44 -2.65 -28.66
CA GLY A 222 9.58 -1.25 -29.07
C GLY A 222 10.72 -0.56 -28.35
N ILE A 223 10.97 0.70 -28.72
CA ILE A 223 11.98 1.55 -28.10
C ILE A 223 11.35 2.36 -26.98
N PHE A 224 11.96 2.30 -25.80
CA PHE A 224 11.69 3.20 -24.68
C PHE A 224 12.81 4.23 -24.58
N TYR A 225 12.44 5.51 -24.69
CA TYR A 225 13.34 6.66 -24.69
C TYR A 225 13.61 7.12 -23.26
N SER A 226 14.50 6.42 -22.55
CA SER A 226 14.84 6.74 -21.17
C SER A 226 15.26 8.20 -20.96
N ARG A 227 16.09 8.76 -21.86
CA ARG A 227 16.60 10.15 -21.81
C ARG A 227 17.04 10.62 -23.19
N VAL A 228 17.42 11.89 -23.30
CA VAL A 228 18.16 12.41 -24.45
C VAL A 228 19.36 11.49 -24.72
N SER A 229 19.42 10.95 -25.93
CA SER A 229 20.48 10.03 -26.38
C SER A 229 20.59 8.72 -25.58
N SER A 230 19.55 8.32 -24.84
CA SER A 230 19.50 7.04 -24.13
C SER A 230 18.17 6.34 -24.37
N GLU A 231 18.23 5.19 -25.03
CA GLU A 231 17.07 4.38 -25.36
C GLU A 231 17.34 2.90 -25.11
N ARG A 232 16.28 2.14 -24.88
CA ARG A 232 16.35 0.69 -24.69
C ARG A 232 15.16 -0.02 -25.31
N LYS A 233 15.36 -1.27 -25.73
CA LYS A 233 14.26 -2.12 -26.19
C LYS A 233 13.50 -2.69 -24.99
N VAL A 234 12.18 -2.57 -25.03
CA VAL A 234 11.27 -3.16 -24.01
C VAL A 234 10.14 -3.91 -24.71
N GLU A 235 9.47 -4.78 -23.95
CA GLU A 235 8.22 -5.41 -24.37
C GLU A 235 7.04 -4.53 -23.93
N TYR A 236 6.21 -4.13 -24.88
CA TYR A 236 4.97 -3.40 -24.66
C TYR A 236 3.79 -4.35 -24.64
N MET A 237 2.91 -4.14 -23.67
CA MET A 237 1.55 -4.69 -23.69
C MET A 237 0.65 -3.71 -24.42
N ASN A 238 -0.14 -4.22 -25.36
CA ASN A 238 -0.97 -3.40 -26.22
C ASN A 238 -2.45 -3.72 -26.06
N VAL A 239 -3.27 -2.68 -26.14
CA VAL A 239 -4.72 -2.75 -26.29
C VAL A 239 -5.09 -1.85 -27.46
N VAL A 240 -5.94 -2.33 -28.34
CA VAL A 240 -6.41 -1.58 -29.50
C VAL A 240 -7.92 -1.47 -29.39
N LYS A 241 -8.44 -0.24 -29.55
CA LYS A 241 -9.89 0.01 -29.66
C LYS A 241 -10.70 -0.52 -28.46
N GLU A 242 -10.31 -0.17 -27.24
CA GLU A 242 -11.09 -0.50 -26.04
C GLU A 242 -11.36 0.72 -25.16
N ASN A 243 -12.43 0.66 -24.38
CA ASN A 243 -12.72 1.65 -23.36
C ASN A 243 -11.82 1.46 -22.11
N ARG A 244 -11.15 2.54 -21.69
CA ARG A 244 -10.38 2.64 -20.44
C ARG A 244 -10.62 3.99 -19.78
N TYR A 245 -10.29 4.09 -18.49
CA TYR A 245 -10.42 5.36 -17.77
C TYR A 245 -9.24 6.26 -18.09
N TYR A 246 -9.55 7.48 -18.52
CA TYR A 246 -8.58 8.44 -19.01
C TYR A 246 -8.95 9.86 -18.64
N THR A 247 -7.93 10.69 -18.46
CA THR A 247 -8.02 12.15 -18.46
C THR A 247 -6.69 12.73 -18.93
N GLU A 248 -6.67 14.01 -19.22
CA GLU A 248 -5.46 14.71 -19.65
C GLU A 248 -5.47 16.17 -19.23
N THR A 249 -4.28 16.75 -19.13
CA THR A 249 -4.06 18.18 -18.97
C THR A 249 -3.17 18.67 -20.11
N GLU A 250 -2.80 19.94 -20.07
CA GLU A 250 -1.79 20.51 -20.97
C GLU A 250 -0.43 19.80 -20.83
N ASN A 251 -0.08 19.32 -19.64
CA ASN A 251 1.27 18.81 -19.34
C ASN A 251 1.38 17.28 -19.34
N MET A 252 0.27 16.55 -19.19
CA MET A 252 0.29 15.10 -19.04
C MET A 252 -0.97 14.40 -19.54
N GLN A 253 -0.81 13.14 -19.91
CA GLN A 253 -1.89 12.18 -20.08
C GLN A 253 -1.97 11.27 -18.84
N VAL A 254 -3.17 10.91 -18.41
CA VAL A 254 -3.38 10.01 -17.27
C VAL A 254 -4.27 8.84 -17.67
N LEU A 255 -3.69 7.64 -17.65
CA LEU A 255 -4.39 6.38 -17.88
C LEU A 255 -4.65 5.68 -16.55
N SER A 256 -5.86 5.20 -16.33
CA SER A 256 -6.22 4.39 -15.16
C SER A 256 -6.68 2.99 -15.57
N LEU A 257 -5.96 1.99 -15.06
CA LEU A 257 -6.19 0.56 -15.28
C LEU A 257 -6.71 -0.07 -14.00
N ARG A 258 -8.01 -0.39 -13.96
CA ARG A 258 -8.64 -1.02 -12.79
C ARG A 258 -8.27 -2.50 -12.69
N TYR A 259 -8.22 -2.98 -11.45
CA TYR A 259 -8.11 -4.41 -11.15
C TYR A 259 -9.49 -5.06 -11.02
N SER A 260 -9.53 -6.39 -10.95
CA SER A 260 -10.77 -7.17 -10.78
C SER A 260 -11.54 -6.80 -9.50
N ASP A 261 -10.80 -6.35 -8.49
CA ASP A 261 -11.35 -5.52 -7.44
C ASP A 261 -11.22 -4.05 -7.86
N THR A 262 -12.32 -3.46 -8.32
CA THR A 262 -12.38 -2.11 -8.88
C THR A 262 -12.14 -1.00 -7.85
N SER A 263 -12.00 -1.33 -6.56
CA SER A 263 -11.44 -0.40 -5.57
C SER A 263 -9.97 -0.11 -5.83
N TYR A 264 -9.27 -0.98 -6.56
CA TYR A 264 -7.87 -0.82 -6.91
C TYR A 264 -7.69 -0.36 -8.36
N ALA A 265 -6.74 0.54 -8.59
CA ALA A 265 -6.33 0.94 -9.93
C ALA A 265 -4.83 1.26 -9.99
N LEU A 266 -4.20 0.96 -11.13
CA LEU A 266 -2.90 1.52 -11.50
C LEU A 266 -3.14 2.76 -12.36
N ASN A 267 -2.67 3.91 -11.89
CA ASN A 267 -2.81 5.19 -12.57
C ASN A 267 -1.44 5.62 -13.08
N ILE A 268 -1.30 5.83 -14.39
CA ILE A 268 -0.04 6.17 -15.06
C ILE A 268 -0.14 7.64 -15.51
N PHE A 269 0.79 8.45 -15.03
CA PHE A 269 0.94 9.87 -15.33
C PHE A 269 2.11 10.04 -16.30
N LEU A 270 1.77 10.17 -17.58
CA LEU A 270 2.72 10.27 -18.69
C LEU A 270 2.89 11.74 -19.06
N PRO A 271 4.09 12.34 -18.94
CA PRO A 271 4.35 13.66 -19.49
C PRO A 271 3.99 13.74 -20.98
N ARG A 272 3.51 14.88 -21.48
CA ARG A 272 3.38 15.05 -22.94
C ARG A 272 4.73 15.20 -23.62
N GLU A 273 5.63 15.93 -22.97
CA GLU A 273 7.00 16.09 -23.42
C GLU A 273 7.86 14.91 -22.97
N LYS A 274 8.48 14.24 -23.94
CA LYS A 274 9.22 12.99 -23.77
C LYS A 274 10.24 12.97 -22.61
N PHE A 275 10.84 14.11 -22.28
CA PHE A 275 11.89 14.23 -21.26
C PHE A 275 11.52 15.14 -20.08
N ALA A 276 10.22 15.43 -19.88
CA ALA A 276 9.74 16.34 -18.83
C ALA A 276 9.39 15.64 -17.50
N LEU A 277 9.91 14.42 -17.24
CA LEU A 277 9.61 13.70 -15.99
C LEU A 277 10.02 14.49 -14.74
N GLU A 278 11.15 15.20 -14.79
CA GLU A 278 11.61 16.00 -13.65
C GLU A 278 10.63 17.14 -13.32
N THR A 279 10.23 17.89 -14.33
CA THR A 279 9.22 18.95 -14.23
C THR A 279 7.90 18.41 -13.73
N LEU A 280 7.45 17.26 -14.26
CA LEU A 280 6.23 16.60 -13.80
C LEU A 280 6.35 16.16 -12.34
N ARG A 281 7.46 15.53 -11.93
CA ARG A 281 7.68 15.05 -10.56
C ARG A 281 7.74 16.19 -9.55
N ALA A 282 8.23 17.35 -9.96
CA ALA A 282 8.25 18.55 -9.13
C ALA A 282 6.85 19.16 -8.95
N SER A 283 6.01 19.15 -9.98
CA SER A 283 4.67 19.76 -9.96
C SER A 283 3.60 18.88 -9.29
N LEU A 284 3.76 17.56 -9.30
CA LEU A 284 2.78 16.66 -8.68
C LEU A 284 2.82 16.73 -7.14
N THR A 285 1.74 17.29 -6.60
CA THR A 285 1.35 17.25 -5.18
C THR A 285 0.22 16.26 -4.95
N GLY A 286 -0.04 15.93 -3.68
CA GLY A 286 -1.18 15.11 -3.30
C GLY A 286 -2.50 15.68 -3.81
N SER A 287 -2.71 16.99 -3.68
CA SER A 287 -3.91 17.64 -4.21
C SER A 287 -4.01 17.52 -5.73
N VAL A 288 -2.92 17.77 -6.48
CA VAL A 288 -2.93 17.69 -7.94
C VAL A 288 -3.28 16.27 -8.39
N ILE A 289 -2.64 15.25 -7.81
CA ILE A 289 -2.92 13.84 -8.12
C ILE A 289 -4.39 13.52 -7.85
N GLN A 290 -4.91 13.83 -6.67
CA GLN A 290 -6.28 13.48 -6.30
C GLN A 290 -7.32 14.22 -7.16
N THR A 291 -7.10 15.51 -7.45
CA THR A 291 -7.97 16.27 -8.37
C THR A 291 -7.93 15.69 -9.78
N THR A 292 -6.75 15.36 -10.32
CA THR A 292 -6.67 14.75 -11.65
C THR A 292 -7.35 13.38 -11.70
N LEU A 293 -7.16 12.53 -10.70
CA LEU A 293 -7.84 11.22 -10.66
C LEU A 293 -9.37 11.36 -10.60
N SER A 294 -9.90 12.41 -9.98
CA SER A 294 -11.35 12.67 -9.95
C SER A 294 -11.96 13.01 -11.32
N GLN A 295 -11.13 13.34 -12.32
CA GLN A 295 -11.55 13.72 -13.68
C GLN A 295 -11.53 12.54 -14.66
N LEU A 296 -11.12 11.34 -14.21
CA LEU A 296 -11.07 10.14 -15.04
C LEU A 296 -12.47 9.80 -15.59
N LYS A 297 -12.54 9.54 -16.90
CA LYS A 297 -13.77 9.11 -17.59
C LYS A 297 -13.48 7.95 -18.53
N SER A 298 -14.48 7.11 -18.77
CA SER A 298 -14.40 6.06 -19.79
C SER A 298 -14.17 6.70 -21.16
N THR A 299 -13.12 6.29 -21.84
CA THR A 299 -12.68 6.83 -23.14
C THR A 299 -12.26 5.67 -24.03
N TYR A 300 -12.59 5.74 -25.33
CA TYR A 300 -12.18 4.77 -26.33
C TYR A 300 -10.73 4.98 -26.75
N MET A 301 -9.88 3.98 -26.57
CA MET A 301 -8.42 4.16 -26.62
C MET A 301 -7.66 3.05 -27.36
N THR A 302 -6.45 3.42 -27.82
CA THR A 302 -5.35 2.51 -28.15
C THR A 302 -4.19 2.79 -27.21
N ILE A 303 -3.69 1.76 -26.54
CA ILE A 303 -2.78 1.85 -25.39
C ILE A 303 -1.57 0.97 -25.62
N SER A 304 -0.38 1.50 -25.34
CA SER A 304 0.87 0.75 -25.27
C SER A 304 1.61 1.10 -23.98
N ILE A 305 1.83 0.11 -23.10
CA ILE A 305 2.58 0.30 -21.85
C ILE A 305 3.66 -0.78 -21.68
N PRO A 306 4.84 -0.45 -21.13
CA PRO A 306 5.90 -1.43 -20.94
C PRO A 306 5.54 -2.46 -19.86
N LYS A 307 5.94 -3.72 -20.08
CA LYS A 307 6.02 -4.70 -18.99
C LYS A 307 7.15 -4.32 -18.05
N MET A 308 6.88 -4.32 -16.76
CA MET A 308 7.84 -3.82 -15.78
C MET A 308 7.84 -4.63 -14.51
N ARG A 309 9.04 -4.85 -13.96
CA ARG A 309 9.26 -5.39 -12.63
C ARG A 309 10.19 -4.47 -11.88
N ILE A 310 9.68 -3.83 -10.83
CA ILE A 310 10.39 -2.82 -10.06
C ILE A 310 10.59 -3.34 -8.66
N LYS A 311 11.84 -3.33 -8.20
CA LYS A 311 12.24 -3.69 -6.84
C LYS A 311 13.06 -2.54 -6.28
N THR A 312 12.63 -2.00 -5.15
CA THR A 312 13.30 -0.86 -4.54
C THR A 312 13.57 -1.14 -3.08
N GLU A 313 14.78 -0.81 -2.68
CA GLU A 313 15.22 -0.78 -1.28
C GLU A 313 15.58 0.65 -0.92
N LEU A 314 14.97 1.17 0.14
CA LEU A 314 15.26 2.52 0.61
C LEU A 314 15.92 2.50 1.97
N LYS A 315 16.90 3.40 2.12
CA LYS A 315 17.45 3.83 3.40
C LYS A 315 16.39 4.66 4.14
N LEU A 316 15.38 3.98 4.68
CA LEU A 316 14.16 4.60 5.22
C LEU A 316 14.47 5.63 6.31
N LYS A 317 15.52 5.41 7.12
CA LYS A 317 15.98 6.39 8.11
C LYS A 317 16.32 7.75 7.48
N THR A 318 17.08 7.76 6.39
CA THR A 318 17.48 8.99 5.68
C THR A 318 16.25 9.68 5.09
N VAL A 319 15.37 8.90 4.46
CA VAL A 319 14.12 9.41 3.88
C VAL A 319 13.24 10.04 4.96
N LEU A 320 12.99 9.34 6.08
CA LEU A 320 12.15 9.86 7.16
C LEU A 320 12.72 11.13 7.80
N ARG A 321 14.04 11.25 7.95
CA ARG A 321 14.68 12.49 8.39
C ARG A 321 14.41 13.64 7.43
N ALA A 322 14.55 13.42 6.12
CA ALA A 322 14.26 14.43 5.10
C ALA A 322 12.77 14.82 5.06
N LEU A 323 11.87 13.91 5.44
CA LEU A 323 10.44 14.15 5.59
C LEU A 323 10.07 14.80 6.94
N GLY A 324 11.05 15.18 7.77
CA GLY A 324 10.85 15.90 9.03
C GLY A 324 10.71 15.02 10.27
N VAL A 325 10.83 13.70 10.14
CA VAL A 325 10.79 12.73 11.24
C VAL A 325 12.22 12.41 11.69
N SER A 326 12.87 13.37 12.34
CA SER A 326 14.29 13.30 12.69
C SER A 326 14.54 12.88 14.14
N GLU A 327 13.71 13.32 15.07
CA GLU A 327 13.89 13.09 16.50
C GLU A 327 13.76 11.61 16.86
N LEU A 328 12.94 10.88 16.09
CA LEU A 328 12.75 9.42 16.19
C LEU A 328 14.06 8.61 16.13
N PHE A 329 15.10 9.20 15.54
CA PHE A 329 16.41 8.60 15.33
C PHE A 329 17.52 9.23 16.19
N SER A 330 17.17 10.22 17.02
CA SER A 330 18.10 11.01 17.83
C SER A 330 18.10 10.56 19.29
N ASP A 331 19.01 11.13 20.09
CA ASP A 331 19.04 10.88 21.54
C ASP A 331 17.94 11.65 22.31
N HIS A 332 17.28 12.62 21.66
CA HIS A 332 16.11 13.32 22.18
C HIS A 332 14.79 12.56 21.93
N CYS A 333 14.87 11.35 21.37
CA CYS A 333 13.70 10.55 21.03
C CYS A 333 12.84 10.24 22.26
N ASP A 334 11.57 10.63 22.23
CA ASP A 334 10.62 10.33 23.29
C ASP A 334 9.66 9.20 22.90
N LEU A 335 10.09 7.97 23.21
CA LEU A 335 9.31 6.73 23.12
C LEU A 335 8.94 6.20 24.51
N SER A 336 8.81 7.08 25.50
CA SER A 336 8.47 6.73 26.89
C SER A 336 7.10 6.04 27.05
N GLY A 337 6.22 6.17 26.05
CA GLY A 337 4.97 5.41 25.96
C GLY A 337 5.17 3.95 25.52
N ILE A 338 6.26 3.63 24.83
CA ILE A 338 6.62 2.28 24.36
C ILE A 338 7.40 1.51 25.44
N THR A 339 8.41 2.13 26.04
CA THR A 339 9.25 1.52 27.08
C THR A 339 9.59 2.52 28.18
N LYS A 340 9.85 2.04 29.40
CA LYS A 340 10.25 2.91 30.52
C LYS A 340 11.73 3.29 30.46
N THR A 341 12.53 2.59 29.65
CA THR A 341 13.98 2.82 29.58
C THR A 341 14.28 4.17 28.93
N SER A 342 15.13 4.95 29.60
CA SER A 342 15.67 6.20 29.06
C SER A 342 16.60 5.94 27.87
N ALA A 343 16.78 6.94 27.02
CA ALA A 343 17.65 6.88 25.83
C ALA A 343 17.30 5.76 24.82
N PHE A 344 16.02 5.39 24.72
CA PHE A 344 15.55 4.44 23.71
C PHE A 344 15.11 5.16 22.43
N LYS A 345 15.67 4.75 21.29
CA LYS A 345 15.41 5.35 19.96
C LYS A 345 15.30 4.28 18.88
N ILE A 346 14.81 4.68 17.70
CA ILE A 346 14.91 3.85 16.50
C ILE A 346 16.34 3.93 15.95
N SER A 347 17.07 2.81 15.98
CA SER A 347 18.46 2.79 15.52
C SER A 347 18.53 2.73 13.99
N HIS A 348 17.72 1.85 13.40
CA HIS A 348 17.69 1.59 11.98
C HIS A 348 16.25 1.58 11.45
N ALA A 349 16.10 1.90 10.16
CA ALA A 349 14.85 1.76 9.46
C ALA A 349 15.09 1.28 8.03
N ALA A 350 14.29 0.31 7.57
CA ALA A 350 14.38 -0.28 6.24
C ALA A 350 13.02 -0.30 5.54
N HIS A 351 13.02 0.01 4.25
CA HIS A 351 11.84 -0.11 3.40
C HIS A 351 12.16 -0.91 2.15
N LYS A 352 11.28 -1.86 1.77
CA LYS A 352 11.36 -2.58 0.50
C LYS A 352 10.00 -2.69 -0.17
N ALA A 353 9.94 -2.33 -1.44
CA ALA A 353 8.71 -2.42 -2.23
C ALA A 353 8.97 -3.18 -3.54
N ILE A 354 8.01 -4.01 -3.94
CA ILE A 354 8.05 -4.76 -5.20
C ILE A 354 6.70 -4.62 -5.92
N ILE A 355 6.75 -4.22 -7.19
CA ILE A 355 5.62 -4.25 -8.12
C ILE A 355 6.05 -4.91 -9.43
N GLU A 356 5.17 -5.72 -10.00
CA GLU A 356 5.42 -6.44 -11.25
C GLU A 356 4.18 -6.40 -12.12
N ILE A 357 4.23 -5.63 -13.20
CA ILE A 357 3.12 -5.34 -14.09
C ILE A 357 3.28 -6.16 -15.38
N GLY A 358 2.29 -6.99 -15.64
CA GLY A 358 2.22 -7.88 -16.78
C GLY A 358 0.79 -8.02 -17.31
N GLU A 359 0.59 -8.99 -18.19
CA GLU A 359 -0.60 -9.05 -19.05
C GLU A 359 -1.88 -9.36 -18.27
N GLY A 360 -1.79 -10.25 -17.29
CA GLY A 360 -2.93 -10.66 -16.46
C GLY A 360 -3.17 -9.79 -15.22
N GLY A 361 -2.27 -8.85 -14.90
CA GLY A 361 -2.38 -8.04 -13.68
C GLY A 361 -1.04 -7.54 -13.16
N THR A 362 -1.02 -7.26 -11.86
CA THR A 362 0.23 -7.21 -11.10
C THR A 362 0.46 -8.59 -10.49
N THR A 363 1.41 -9.40 -10.98
CA THR A 363 1.68 -10.76 -10.46
C THR A 363 2.91 -11.40 -11.12
N GLU A 364 3.61 -12.27 -10.40
CA GLU A 364 4.67 -13.16 -10.95
C GLU A 364 4.11 -14.39 -11.68
N LYS A 365 2.81 -14.67 -11.54
CA LYS A 365 2.13 -15.81 -12.16
C LYS A 365 1.19 -15.31 -13.23
N ASP A 366 1.53 -15.63 -14.48
CA ASP A 366 0.71 -15.45 -15.68
C ASP A 366 -0.60 -16.23 -15.45
N TYR A 367 -1.65 -15.55 -14.97
CA TYR A 367 -2.96 -16.18 -14.85
C TYR A 367 -3.48 -16.31 -16.27
N GLY A 368 -3.45 -17.55 -16.79
CA GLY A 368 -3.88 -17.90 -18.13
C GLY A 368 -5.13 -17.14 -18.57
N ASN A 369 -5.03 -16.59 -19.78
CA ASN A 369 -5.98 -15.72 -20.46
C ASN A 369 -7.45 -16.05 -20.18
N TYR A 370 -8.18 -15.10 -19.62
CA TYR A 370 -9.63 -15.01 -19.80
C TYR A 370 -10.03 -13.54 -19.87
N TYR A 371 -9.90 -12.95 -21.07
CA TYR A 371 -10.75 -11.82 -21.44
C TYR A 371 -11.54 -12.21 -22.69
N LYS A 372 -12.87 -12.13 -22.58
CA LYS A 372 -13.77 -12.03 -23.72
C LYS A 372 -14.12 -10.55 -23.83
N PRO A 373 -13.74 -9.84 -24.90
CA PRO A 373 -14.20 -8.48 -25.10
C PRO A 373 -15.73 -8.45 -25.06
N VAL A 374 -16.27 -7.48 -24.31
CA VAL A 374 -17.67 -7.12 -24.48
C VAL A 374 -17.74 -6.47 -25.86
N ILE A 375 -18.44 -7.11 -26.78
CA ILE A 375 -18.65 -6.59 -28.13
C ILE A 375 -19.65 -5.43 -28.00
N GLU A 376 -19.14 -4.25 -27.69
CA GLU A 376 -19.84 -3.00 -27.93
C GLU A 376 -19.67 -2.64 -29.42
N THR A 377 -20.68 -1.99 -30.00
CA THR A 377 -20.56 -1.41 -31.35
C THR A 377 -19.36 -0.47 -31.39
N GLU A 378 -18.40 -0.71 -32.31
CA GLU A 378 -17.23 0.16 -32.46
C GLU A 378 -17.70 1.62 -32.69
N PRO A 379 -17.18 2.58 -31.92
CA PRO A 379 -17.46 3.98 -32.14
C PRO A 379 -17.00 4.44 -33.53
N THR A 380 -17.69 5.43 -34.09
CA THR A 380 -17.36 6.01 -35.41
C THR A 380 -16.19 7.00 -35.37
N TYR A 381 -15.70 7.37 -34.18
CA TYR A 381 -14.59 8.29 -33.99
C TYR A 381 -13.27 7.55 -33.69
N ALA A 382 -12.13 8.20 -34.00
CA ALA A 382 -10.82 7.62 -33.79
C ALA A 382 -10.48 7.44 -32.29
N PRO A 383 -9.81 6.33 -31.90
CA PRO A 383 -9.44 6.12 -30.50
C PRO A 383 -8.37 7.11 -30.04
N THR A 384 -8.48 7.54 -28.78
CA THR A 384 -7.41 8.32 -28.12
C THR A 384 -6.18 7.44 -27.93
N THR A 385 -5.00 7.99 -28.21
CA THR A 385 -3.74 7.22 -28.14
C THR A 385 -3.00 7.51 -26.83
N PHE A 386 -2.56 6.46 -26.14
CA PHE A 386 -1.69 6.53 -24.96
C PHE A 386 -0.51 5.58 -25.13
N ILE A 387 0.68 6.13 -25.39
CA ILE A 387 1.90 5.35 -25.62
C ILE A 387 2.93 5.76 -24.57
N ALA A 388 3.17 4.90 -23.58
CA ALA A 388 4.16 5.14 -22.54
C ALA A 388 5.57 4.73 -23.01
N ASP A 389 6.09 5.41 -24.04
CA ASP A 389 7.40 5.17 -24.64
C ASP A 389 8.56 5.93 -23.98
N HIS A 390 8.29 6.66 -22.90
CA HIS A 390 9.26 7.49 -22.21
C HIS A 390 8.93 7.61 -20.72
N PRO A 391 9.81 8.21 -19.89
CA PRO A 391 9.67 8.14 -18.44
C PRO A 391 8.35 8.71 -17.92
N PHE A 392 7.72 7.98 -17.00
CA PHE A 392 6.43 8.32 -16.43
C PHE A 392 6.37 8.05 -14.92
N LEU A 393 5.40 8.68 -14.25
CA LEU A 393 5.05 8.39 -12.87
C LEU A 393 3.85 7.46 -12.81
N PHE A 394 3.71 6.70 -11.73
CA PHE A 394 2.51 5.92 -11.50
C PHE A 394 2.12 5.88 -10.02
N VAL A 395 0.82 5.74 -9.78
CA VAL A 395 0.23 5.55 -8.45
C VAL A 395 -0.72 4.36 -8.50
N LEU A 396 -0.44 3.34 -7.71
CA LEU A 396 -1.38 2.25 -7.45
C LEU A 396 -2.22 2.63 -6.24
N THR A 397 -3.53 2.74 -6.43
CA THR A 397 -4.48 3.16 -5.39
C THR A 397 -5.36 2.02 -4.91
N LYS A 398 -5.90 2.16 -3.69
CA LYS A 398 -7.10 1.46 -3.20
C LYS A 398 -8.05 2.52 -2.64
N ASP A 399 -9.25 2.65 -3.18
CA ASP A 399 -10.21 3.70 -2.78
C ASP A 399 -9.54 5.10 -2.76
N ASN A 400 -8.71 5.35 -3.76
CA ASN A 400 -7.80 6.51 -3.93
C ASN A 400 -6.57 6.55 -3.01
N ASN A 401 -6.53 5.84 -1.87
CA ASN A 401 -5.35 5.79 -1.01
C ASN A 401 -4.12 5.26 -1.78
N PRO A 402 -2.97 5.95 -1.76
CA PRO A 402 -1.78 5.56 -2.52
C PRO A 402 -1.09 4.36 -1.86
N LEU A 403 -1.29 3.16 -2.40
CA LEU A 403 -0.60 1.96 -1.93
C LEU A 403 0.85 1.93 -2.39
N PHE A 404 1.08 2.29 -3.65
CA PHE A 404 2.41 2.42 -4.25
C PHE A 404 2.49 3.69 -5.08
N ILE A 405 3.64 4.35 -5.03
CA ILE A 405 3.99 5.46 -5.92
C ILE A 405 5.35 5.14 -6.52
N GLY A 406 5.51 5.37 -7.81
CA GLY A 406 6.77 5.08 -8.47
C GLY A 406 7.00 5.89 -9.74
N GLN A 407 8.18 5.67 -10.28
CA GLN A 407 8.60 6.19 -11.57
C GLN A 407 9.22 5.05 -12.38
N TYR A 408 8.98 5.06 -13.69
CA TYR A 408 9.63 4.17 -14.64
C TYR A 408 10.44 5.02 -15.60
N VAL A 409 11.75 4.77 -15.68
CA VAL A 409 12.76 5.56 -16.40
C VAL A 409 13.65 4.63 -17.20
#